data_AF-A0A7Z0ACZ5-F1
#
_entry.id   AF-A0A7Z0ACZ5-F1
#
_cell.length_a   1.000
_cell.length_b   1.000
_cell.length_c   1.000
_cell.angle_alpha   90.00
_cell.angle_beta   90.00
_cell.angle_gamma   90.00
#
_symmetry.space_group_name_H-M   'P 1'
#
loop_
_entity.id
_entity.type
_entity.pdbx_description
1 polymer ?
#
loop_
_entity_poly.entity_id
_entity_poly.type
_entity_poly.pdbx_seq_one_letter_code
_entity_poly.pdbx_strand_id
1 'polypeptide(L)'
;MFRFLLGIGVGIDMPAALSLISEFSRTRDKGKYVNFWQLIWYCATVISALLTLPIISLAGEEHLWRWAVGFGAVPAAVILVLRLIYADESPTWAAASLSLRKSVDILRKNYDDEFVVEDAHSDGPTKQVKVTAIFSKTYRLRTLVASVVSGFQAVQYFAVGFYLPVIIGMILGQHIVQIVIGTAIINVFGLLGGGIQPFVTWRLGLRRLAIIGCAICIAVLLAIGLLPRDASPYFIGLLLGIFIFAHSFGPGAQGKSIAALSYPTELRGLGTGFAEAMSRVGSIIGFFVFPLVLAAAGVSGTMLWFCLVPLIMLVTLLFVRWEPSGKNVEDYEDTAVRSNA
;
A
#
# COMPACT_ATOMS: atom_id res chain seq x y z
N MET A 1 17.68 13.70 12.72
CA MET A 1 16.58 13.81 13.72
C MET A 1 15.21 13.99 13.08
N PHE A 2 14.91 15.09 12.37
CA PHE A 2 13.54 15.33 11.84
C PHE A 2 13.01 14.25 10.86
N ARG A 3 13.85 13.69 9.99
CA ARG A 3 13.47 12.55 9.13
C ARG A 3 13.11 11.28 9.93
N PHE A 4 13.72 11.09 11.08
CA PHE A 4 13.41 9.97 11.97
C PHE A 4 12.04 10.16 12.64
N LEU A 5 11.74 11.37 13.13
CA LEU A 5 10.42 11.72 13.66
C LEU A 5 9.32 11.57 12.60
N LEU A 6 9.57 12.01 11.36
CA LEU A 6 8.64 11.81 10.25
C LEU A 6 8.40 10.32 9.98
N GLY A 7 9.45 9.50 10.02
CA GLY A 7 9.34 8.05 9.89
C GLY A 7 8.46 7.41 10.97
N ILE A 8 8.58 7.83 12.23
CA ILE A 8 7.71 7.39 13.32
C ILE A 8 6.26 7.77 13.03
N GLY A 9 6.00 9.03 12.64
CA GLY A 9 4.66 9.51 12.32
C GLY A 9 3.99 8.70 11.21
N VAL A 10 4.69 8.49 10.09
CA VAL A 10 4.18 7.69 8.96
C VAL A 10 3.92 6.23 9.36
N GLY A 11 4.79 5.66 10.21
CA GLY A 11 4.66 4.28 10.68
C GLY A 11 3.47 4.05 11.60
N ILE A 12 3.11 5.02 12.43
CA ILE A 12 1.95 4.95 13.33
C ILE A 12 0.64 5.23 12.58
N ASP A 13 0.65 6.21 11.68
CA ASP A 13 -0.58 6.68 11.04
C ASP A 13 -1.16 5.65 10.05
N MET A 14 -0.31 4.99 9.26
CA MET A 14 -0.79 4.08 8.20
C MET A 14 -1.60 2.88 8.74
N PRO A 15 -1.14 2.11 9.75
CA PRO A 15 -1.94 1.02 10.32
C PRO A 15 -3.25 1.52 10.95
N ALA A 16 -3.20 2.65 11.67
CA ALA A 16 -4.38 3.23 12.31
C ALA A 16 -5.43 3.68 11.28
N ALA A 17 -5.01 4.40 10.24
CA ALA A 17 -5.91 4.86 9.18
C ALA A 17 -6.55 3.70 8.41
N LEU A 18 -5.78 2.66 8.05
CA LEU A 18 -6.30 1.51 7.31
C LEU A 18 -7.25 0.65 8.17
N SER A 19 -7.00 0.51 9.48
CA SER A 19 -7.93 -0.18 10.39
C SER A 19 -9.24 0.57 10.49
N LEU A 20 -9.18 1.89 10.72
CA LEU A 20 -10.35 2.76 10.83
C LEU A 20 -11.22 2.68 9.57
N ILE A 21 -10.61 2.82 8.38
CA ILE A 21 -11.33 2.71 7.10
C ILE A 21 -11.99 1.33 6.96
N SER A 22 -11.29 0.26 7.36
CA SER A 22 -11.83 -1.10 7.24
C SER A 22 -13.01 -1.37 8.18
N GLU A 23 -13.08 -0.69 9.32
CA GLU A 23 -14.11 -0.85 10.35
C GLU A 23 -15.36 -0.02 10.01
N PHE A 24 -15.18 1.16 9.42
CA PHE A 24 -16.26 1.99 8.85
C PHE A 24 -16.68 1.55 7.42
N SER A 25 -16.17 0.44 6.90
CA SER A 25 -16.54 -0.03 5.56
C SER A 25 -17.45 -1.24 5.64
N ARG A 26 -18.55 -1.24 4.87
CA ARG A 26 -19.41 -2.42 4.69
C ARG A 26 -18.56 -3.57 4.15
N THR A 27 -18.76 -4.80 4.64
CA THR A 27 -17.95 -5.99 4.33
C THR A 27 -17.67 -6.19 2.83
N ARG A 28 -18.67 -5.90 1.98
CA ARG A 28 -18.55 -6.00 0.52
C ARG A 28 -17.55 -5.01 -0.10
N ASP A 29 -17.49 -3.79 0.45
CA ASP A 29 -16.74 -2.67 -0.12
C ASP A 29 -15.44 -2.36 0.66
N LYS A 30 -15.15 -3.08 1.76
CA LYS A 30 -13.92 -2.94 2.57
C LYS A 30 -12.65 -2.89 1.71
N GLY A 31 -12.49 -3.86 0.82
CA GLY A 31 -11.32 -3.93 -0.06
C GLY A 31 -11.16 -2.70 -0.96
N LYS A 32 -12.27 -2.18 -1.52
CA LYS A 32 -12.29 -0.99 -2.37
C LYS A 32 -11.82 0.25 -1.61
N TYR A 33 -12.39 0.50 -0.42
CA TYR A 33 -12.07 1.70 0.36
C TYR A 33 -10.64 1.69 0.90
N VAL A 34 -10.18 0.55 1.41
CA VAL A 34 -8.79 0.40 1.85
C VAL A 34 -7.85 0.67 0.67
N ASN A 35 -8.13 0.10 -0.51
CA ASN A 35 -7.31 0.22 -1.71
C ASN A 35 -7.21 1.63 -2.33
N PHE A 36 -8.08 2.58 -2.00
CA PHE A 36 -7.97 3.96 -2.48
C PHE A 36 -6.70 4.66 -2.03
N TRP A 37 -6.05 4.18 -0.96
CA TRP A 37 -4.75 4.70 -0.51
C TRP A 37 -3.72 4.75 -1.65
N GLN A 38 -3.74 3.77 -2.56
CA GLN A 38 -2.80 3.66 -3.67
C GLN A 38 -3.01 4.76 -4.71
N LEU A 39 -4.26 5.14 -4.99
CA LEU A 39 -4.57 6.27 -5.86
C LEU A 39 -4.03 7.56 -5.26
N ILE A 40 -4.29 7.79 -3.97
CA ILE A 40 -3.83 8.99 -3.24
C ILE A 40 -2.30 9.08 -3.26
N TRP A 41 -1.60 7.95 -3.09
CA TRP A 41 -0.14 7.88 -3.16
C TRP A 41 0.42 8.41 -4.49
N TYR A 42 -0.13 7.96 -5.61
CA TYR A 42 0.34 8.44 -6.92
C TYR A 42 -0.17 9.84 -7.27
N CYS A 43 -1.37 10.25 -6.82
CA CYS A 43 -1.80 11.64 -6.92
C CYS A 43 -0.81 12.57 -6.24
N ALA A 44 -0.39 12.24 -5.01
CA ALA A 44 0.63 13.00 -4.28
C ALA A 44 1.97 13.04 -5.04
N THR A 45 2.38 11.90 -5.62
CA THR A 45 3.63 11.80 -6.39
C THR A 45 3.60 12.69 -7.64
N VAL A 46 2.51 12.67 -8.42
CA VAL A 46 2.35 13.49 -9.62
C VAL A 46 2.23 14.97 -9.27
N ILE A 47 1.42 15.33 -8.26
CA ILE A 47 1.29 16.72 -7.79
C ILE A 47 2.66 17.23 -7.32
N SER A 48 3.42 16.43 -6.57
CA SER A 48 4.76 16.81 -6.12
C SER A 48 5.73 17.03 -7.29
N ALA A 49 5.67 16.21 -8.33
CA ALA A 49 6.48 16.41 -9.53
C ALA A 49 6.06 17.68 -10.29
N LEU A 50 4.76 17.95 -10.44
CA LEU A 50 4.27 19.15 -11.10
C LEU A 50 4.58 20.44 -10.32
N LEU A 51 4.51 20.41 -8.99
CA LEU A 51 4.87 21.54 -8.12
C LEU A 51 6.39 21.80 -8.11
N THR A 52 7.20 20.78 -8.41
CA THR A 52 8.65 20.94 -8.53
C THR A 52 9.02 21.87 -9.69
N LEU A 53 8.27 21.84 -10.80
CA LEU A 53 8.54 22.66 -11.99
C LEU A 53 8.52 24.18 -11.74
N PRO A 54 7.45 24.79 -11.21
CA PRO A 54 7.44 26.22 -10.93
C PRO A 54 8.45 26.61 -9.85
N ILE A 55 8.73 25.75 -8.86
CA ILE A 55 9.73 26.02 -7.82
C ILE A 55 11.13 26.14 -8.44
N ILE A 56 11.49 25.24 -9.37
CA ILE A 56 12.77 25.33 -10.09
C ILE A 56 12.87 26.68 -10.83
N SER A 57 11.81 27.11 -11.50
CA SER A 57 11.81 28.38 -12.25
C SER A 57 11.85 29.64 -11.39
N LEU A 58 11.23 29.62 -10.20
CA LEU A 58 11.04 30.82 -9.35
C LEU A 58 12.10 30.95 -8.26
N ALA A 59 12.53 29.84 -7.67
CA ALA A 59 13.38 29.82 -6.48
C ALA A 59 14.79 29.23 -6.74
N GLY A 60 15.04 28.73 -7.96
CA GLY A 60 16.28 28.04 -8.31
C GLY A 60 16.42 26.67 -7.65
N GLU A 61 17.38 25.88 -8.14
CA GLU A 61 17.60 24.50 -7.67
C GLU A 61 18.09 24.43 -6.22
N GLU A 62 18.83 25.43 -5.76
CA GLU A 62 19.45 25.46 -4.42
C GLU A 62 18.40 25.44 -3.29
N HIS A 63 17.25 26.09 -3.50
CA HIS A 63 16.19 26.19 -2.49
C HIS A 63 15.07 25.16 -2.68
N LEU A 64 15.11 24.34 -3.73
CA LEU A 64 14.07 23.38 -4.07
C LEU A 64 13.71 22.46 -2.89
N TRP A 65 14.71 21.96 -2.17
CA TRP A 65 14.48 21.06 -1.04
C TRP A 65 13.74 21.72 0.12
N ARG A 66 13.93 23.03 0.35
CA ARG A 66 13.27 23.77 1.44
C ARG A 66 11.79 23.92 1.14
N TRP A 67 11.48 24.29 -0.10
CA TRP A 67 10.10 24.43 -0.57
C TRP A 67 9.39 23.07 -0.66
N ALA A 68 10.08 22.02 -1.11
CA ALA A 68 9.52 20.67 -1.15
C ALA A 68 9.12 20.17 0.26
N VAL A 69 10.00 20.36 1.26
CA VAL A 69 9.70 19.99 2.65
C VAL A 69 8.62 20.90 3.26
N GLY A 70 8.71 22.21 3.03
CA GLY A 70 7.75 23.19 3.55
C GLY A 70 6.34 22.99 3.00
N PHE A 71 6.21 22.70 1.70
CA PHE A 71 4.91 22.42 1.08
C PHE A 71 4.26 21.18 1.70
N GLY A 72 5.03 20.13 2.02
CA GLY A 72 4.50 18.93 2.67
C GLY A 72 3.86 19.18 4.04
N ALA A 73 4.27 20.23 4.76
CA ALA A 73 3.68 20.59 6.05
C ALA A 73 2.25 21.15 5.92
N VAL A 74 1.91 21.79 4.80
CA VAL A 74 0.60 22.41 4.56
C VAL A 74 -0.55 21.37 4.50
N PRO A 75 -0.53 20.35 3.61
CA PRO A 75 -1.58 19.35 3.58
C PRO A 75 -1.58 18.50 4.86
N ALA A 76 -0.43 18.28 5.51
CA ALA A 76 -0.37 17.59 6.80
C ALA A 76 -1.13 18.36 7.90
N ALA A 77 -0.96 19.68 7.99
CA ALA A 77 -1.68 20.52 8.94
C ALA A 77 -3.18 20.55 8.64
N VAL A 78 -3.57 20.66 7.37
CA VAL A 78 -4.98 20.62 6.94
C VAL A 78 -5.61 19.28 7.34
N ILE A 79 -4.95 18.15 7.04
CA ILE A 79 -5.45 16.82 7.41
C ILE A 79 -5.54 16.67 8.92
N LEU A 80 -4.57 17.16 9.69
CA LEU A 80 -4.61 17.12 11.14
C LEU A 80 -5.83 17.87 11.70
N VAL A 81 -6.07 19.10 11.22
CA VAL A 81 -7.25 19.90 11.63
C VAL A 81 -8.55 19.19 11.25
N LEU A 82 -8.66 18.66 10.04
CA LEU A 82 -9.85 17.92 9.60
C LEU A 82 -10.06 16.66 10.45
N ARG A 83 -9.00 15.94 10.81
CA ARG A 83 -9.08 14.76 11.68
C ARG A 83 -9.60 15.13 13.07
N LEU A 84 -9.13 16.24 13.64
CA LEU A 84 -9.58 16.70 14.96
C LEU A 84 -11.06 17.15 14.97
N ILE A 85 -11.58 17.61 13.84
CA ILE A 85 -12.96 18.12 13.74
C ILE A 85 -13.96 17.01 13.37
N TYR A 86 -13.58 16.11 12.45
CA TYR A 86 -14.54 15.21 11.78
C TYR A 86 -14.35 13.72 12.04
N ALA A 87 -13.20 13.27 12.55
CA ALA A 87 -12.98 11.83 12.74
C ALA A 87 -13.64 11.35 14.04
N ASP A 88 -14.61 10.46 13.91
CA ASP A 88 -15.14 9.69 15.04
C ASP A 88 -14.24 8.50 15.38
N GLU A 89 -14.30 8.05 16.63
CA GLU A 89 -13.62 6.83 17.06
C GLU A 89 -14.17 5.61 16.33
N SER A 90 -13.35 4.56 16.22
CA SER A 90 -13.78 3.28 15.64
C SER A 90 -14.97 2.69 16.42
N PRO A 91 -16.07 2.27 15.74
CA PRO A 91 -17.19 1.60 16.40
C PRO A 91 -16.76 0.30 17.09
N THR A 92 -15.94 -0.51 16.41
CA THR A 92 -15.44 -1.78 16.96
C THR A 92 -14.53 -1.57 18.16
N TRP A 93 -13.68 -0.54 18.13
CA TRP A 93 -12.84 -0.20 19.29
C TRP A 93 -13.69 0.35 20.45
N ALA A 94 -14.70 1.19 20.15
CA ALA A 94 -15.61 1.72 21.15
C ALA A 94 -16.45 0.60 21.80
N ALA A 95 -16.88 -0.40 21.04
CA ALA A 95 -17.55 -1.59 21.58
C ALA A 95 -16.63 -2.39 22.51
N ALA A 96 -15.35 -2.55 22.15
CA ALA A 96 -14.38 -3.35 22.90
C ALA A 96 -13.77 -2.64 24.13
N SER A 97 -13.59 -1.32 24.06
CA SER A 97 -12.84 -0.54 25.07
C SER A 97 -13.70 0.42 25.88
N LEU A 98 -14.91 0.73 25.41
CA LEU A 98 -15.83 1.67 26.05
C LEU A 98 -17.16 0.98 26.38
N SER A 99 -18.14 1.04 25.49
CA SER A 99 -19.44 0.39 25.68
C SER A 99 -20.16 0.19 24.34
N LEU A 100 -21.02 -0.83 24.28
CA LEU A 100 -21.88 -1.08 23.12
C LEU A 100 -22.76 0.13 22.77
N ARG A 101 -23.26 0.87 23.78
CA ARG A 101 -24.04 2.10 23.56
C ARG A 101 -23.25 3.16 22.82
N LYS A 102 -21.99 3.41 23.22
CA LYS A 102 -21.14 4.40 22.57
C LYS A 102 -20.75 4.00 21.15
N SER A 103 -20.55 2.71 20.89
CA SER A 103 -20.39 2.19 19.51
C SER A 103 -21.63 2.47 18.66
N VAL A 104 -22.83 2.27 19.21
CA VAL A 104 -24.10 2.47 18.50
C VAL A 104 -24.37 3.95 18.22
N ASP A 105 -24.00 4.85 19.14
CA ASP A 105 -24.10 6.30 18.92
C ASP A 105 -23.21 6.75 17.74
N ILE A 106 -21.98 6.21 17.67
CA ILE A 106 -21.06 6.47 16.54
C ILE A 106 -21.65 5.94 15.23
N LEU A 107 -22.22 4.74 15.24
CA LEU A 107 -22.84 4.14 14.05
C LEU A 107 -24.05 4.94 13.57
N ARG A 108 -24.95 5.35 14.48
CA ARG A 108 -26.12 6.19 14.16
C ARG A 108 -25.76 7.55 13.57
N LYS A 109 -24.61 8.11 13.97
CA LYS A 109 -24.10 9.37 13.41
C LYS A 109 -23.58 9.20 11.97
N ASN A 110 -23.07 8.01 11.63
CA ASN A 110 -22.37 7.74 10.36
C ASN A 110 -23.20 6.93 9.35
N TYR A 111 -24.28 6.28 9.78
CA TYR A 111 -25.18 5.49 8.94
C TYR A 111 -26.64 5.74 9.28
N ASP A 112 -27.49 5.71 8.26
CA ASP A 112 -28.94 5.92 8.35
C ASP A 112 -29.70 4.61 8.66
N ASP A 113 -29.04 3.64 9.29
CA ASP A 113 -29.57 2.32 9.61
C ASP A 113 -30.06 2.26 11.08
N GLU A 114 -31.15 1.52 11.36
CA GLU A 114 -31.60 1.28 12.74
C GLU A 114 -30.71 0.24 13.45
N PHE A 115 -29.88 0.72 14.38
CA PHE A 115 -29.09 -0.15 15.24
C PHE A 115 -29.81 -0.40 16.56
N VAL A 116 -30.11 -1.68 16.83
CA VAL A 116 -30.67 -2.17 18.09
C VAL A 116 -29.54 -2.76 18.92
N VAL A 117 -29.45 -2.33 20.19
CA VAL A 117 -28.56 -2.96 21.16
C VAL A 117 -29.32 -4.15 21.73
N GLU A 118 -28.96 -5.37 21.33
CA GLU A 118 -29.30 -6.52 22.16
C GLU A 118 -28.47 -6.40 23.44
N ASP A 119 -29.12 -6.52 24.60
CA ASP A 119 -28.47 -6.59 25.91
C ASP A 119 -27.69 -7.91 26.04
N ALA A 120 -26.68 -8.10 25.19
CA ALA A 120 -25.64 -9.08 25.39
C ALA A 120 -24.73 -8.52 26.47
N HIS A 121 -24.50 -9.30 27.53
CA HIS A 121 -23.41 -9.04 28.47
C HIS A 121 -22.15 -8.76 27.67
N SER A 122 -21.64 -7.54 27.74
CA SER A 122 -20.33 -7.24 27.18
C SER A 122 -19.34 -8.07 27.99
N ASP A 123 -18.81 -9.13 27.41
CA ASP A 123 -17.55 -9.67 27.89
C ASP A 123 -16.59 -8.48 28.00
N GLY A 124 -15.99 -8.32 29.18
CA GLY A 124 -15.17 -7.17 29.55
C GLY A 124 -13.97 -6.95 28.62
N PRO A 125 -13.04 -6.03 28.98
CA PRO A 125 -11.95 -5.62 28.09
C PRO A 125 -11.28 -6.83 27.44
N THR A 126 -11.22 -6.80 26.10
CA THR A 126 -10.67 -7.83 25.23
C THR A 126 -9.36 -8.40 25.79
N LYS A 127 -9.24 -9.74 25.83
CA LYS A 127 -8.04 -10.45 26.30
C LYS A 127 -6.81 -9.87 25.61
N GLN A 128 -5.75 -9.57 26.36
CA GLN A 128 -4.45 -9.18 25.80
C GLN A 128 -3.98 -10.25 24.79
N VAL A 129 -3.96 -9.87 23.52
CA VAL A 129 -3.61 -10.79 22.45
C VAL A 129 -2.10 -10.93 22.38
N LYS A 130 -1.61 -12.17 22.44
CA LYS A 130 -0.17 -12.44 22.31
C LYS A 130 0.31 -12.06 20.91
N VAL A 131 1.45 -11.37 20.83
CA VAL A 131 2.10 -10.99 19.56
C VAL A 131 2.35 -12.21 18.65
N THR A 132 2.55 -13.39 19.22
CA THR A 132 2.77 -14.63 18.47
C THR A 132 1.51 -15.23 17.87
N ALA A 133 0.33 -14.72 18.19
CA ALA A 133 -0.95 -15.28 17.75
C ALA A 133 -1.10 -15.29 16.22
N ILE A 134 -0.55 -14.29 15.52
CA ILE A 134 -0.53 -14.24 14.04
C ILE A 134 0.26 -15.40 13.41
N PHE A 135 1.19 -16.02 14.16
CA PHE A 135 1.97 -17.17 13.70
C PHE A 135 1.35 -18.53 14.07
N SER A 136 0.14 -18.54 14.63
CA SER A 136 -0.58 -19.78 14.93
C SER A 136 -0.90 -20.57 13.65
N LYS A 137 -1.22 -21.86 13.79
CA LYS A 137 -1.55 -22.73 12.64
C LYS A 137 -2.66 -22.15 11.76
N THR A 138 -3.60 -21.42 12.36
CA THR A 138 -4.74 -20.78 11.69
C THR A 138 -4.33 -19.60 10.79
N TYR A 139 -3.45 -18.72 11.29
CA TYR A 139 -3.12 -17.47 10.57
C TYR A 139 -1.76 -17.48 9.88
N ARG A 140 -0.85 -18.41 10.18
CA ARG A 140 0.53 -18.43 9.65
C ARG A 140 0.64 -18.28 8.13
N LEU A 141 -0.29 -18.89 7.37
CA LEU A 141 -0.31 -18.78 5.90
C LEU A 141 -0.81 -17.41 5.44
N ARG A 142 -1.75 -16.81 6.17
CA ARG A 142 -2.25 -15.46 5.91
C ARG A 142 -1.16 -14.44 6.20
N THR A 143 -0.45 -14.61 7.31
CA THR A 143 0.71 -13.80 7.68
C THR A 143 1.84 -13.95 6.68
N LEU A 144 2.16 -15.16 6.23
CA LEU A 144 3.14 -15.38 5.17
C LEU A 144 2.81 -14.57 3.91
N VAL A 145 1.57 -14.68 3.39
CA VAL A 145 1.16 -13.95 2.19
C VAL A 145 1.19 -12.43 2.43
N ALA A 146 0.63 -11.95 3.54
CA ALA A 146 0.62 -10.53 3.87
C ALA A 146 2.04 -9.95 3.98
N SER A 147 2.96 -10.67 4.62
CA SER A 147 4.36 -10.28 4.80
C SER A 147 5.15 -10.31 3.49
N VAL A 148 5.02 -11.36 2.69
CA VAL A 148 5.73 -11.48 1.41
C VAL A 148 5.24 -10.42 0.44
N VAL A 149 3.93 -10.27 0.25
CA VAL A 149 3.40 -9.27 -0.68
C VAL A 149 3.74 -7.85 -0.22
N SER A 150 3.54 -7.53 1.06
CA SER A 150 3.87 -6.18 1.58
C SER A 150 5.36 -5.87 1.50
N GLY A 151 6.22 -6.85 1.83
CA GLY A 151 7.67 -6.68 1.79
C GLY A 151 8.22 -6.58 0.37
N PHE A 152 7.90 -7.53 -0.50
CA PHE A 152 8.46 -7.57 -1.85
C PHE A 152 7.83 -6.52 -2.77
N GLN A 153 6.57 -6.11 -2.57
CA GLN A 153 6.04 -4.96 -3.31
C GLN A 153 6.79 -3.68 -2.90
N ALA A 154 7.16 -3.54 -1.62
CA ALA A 154 7.97 -2.41 -1.19
C ALA A 154 9.39 -2.44 -1.78
N VAL A 155 10.04 -3.61 -1.84
CA VAL A 155 11.31 -3.77 -2.58
C VAL A 155 11.14 -3.29 -4.02
N GLN A 156 10.08 -3.75 -4.69
CA GLN A 156 9.78 -3.41 -6.08
C GLN A 156 9.57 -1.90 -6.28
N TYR A 157 8.76 -1.26 -5.43
CA TYR A 157 8.48 0.16 -5.51
C TYR A 157 9.72 1.01 -5.21
N PHE A 158 10.46 0.70 -4.14
CA PHE A 158 11.63 1.47 -3.74
C PHE A 158 12.84 1.23 -4.65
N ALA A 159 12.87 0.13 -5.39
CA ALA A 159 13.89 -0.11 -6.40
C ALA A 159 13.59 0.62 -7.71
N VAL A 160 12.37 0.50 -8.25
CA VAL A 160 12.07 1.03 -9.59
C VAL A 160 11.27 2.33 -9.53
N GLY A 161 10.18 2.37 -8.75
CA GLY A 161 9.32 3.55 -8.65
C GLY A 161 9.99 4.74 -7.97
N PHE A 162 10.74 4.51 -6.89
CA PHE A 162 11.46 5.57 -6.18
C PHE A 162 12.65 6.10 -6.99
N TYR A 163 13.41 5.21 -7.63
CA TYR A 163 14.53 5.59 -8.50
C TYR A 163 14.10 5.97 -9.92
N LEU A 164 12.80 6.08 -10.19
CA LEU A 164 12.29 6.40 -11.50
C LEU A 164 12.90 7.68 -12.10
N PRO A 165 13.08 8.80 -11.36
CA PRO A 165 13.78 9.98 -11.89
C PRO A 165 15.22 9.69 -12.31
N VAL A 166 15.94 8.86 -11.54
CA VAL A 166 17.32 8.46 -11.86
C VAL A 166 17.36 7.61 -13.12
N ILE A 167 16.44 6.63 -13.24
CA ILE A 167 16.32 5.79 -14.43
C ILE A 167 16.00 6.67 -15.66
N ILE A 168 15.08 7.63 -15.53
CA ILE A 168 14.74 8.58 -16.61
C ILE A 168 15.96 9.41 -17.01
N GLY A 169 16.71 9.94 -16.03
CA GLY A 169 17.92 10.71 -16.32
C GLY A 169 18.99 9.90 -17.06
N MET A 170 19.06 8.60 -16.82
CA MET A 170 19.95 7.69 -17.56
C MET A 170 19.51 7.43 -19.00
N ILE A 171 18.20 7.47 -19.31
CA ILE A 171 17.68 7.15 -20.66
C ILE A 171 17.39 8.38 -21.52
N LEU A 172 16.93 9.50 -20.94
CA LEU A 172 16.57 10.74 -21.65
C LEU A 172 17.63 11.84 -21.51
N GLY A 173 18.63 11.65 -20.64
CA GLY A 173 19.67 12.66 -20.34
C GLY A 173 19.40 13.46 -19.07
N GLN A 174 20.36 14.31 -18.70
CA GLN A 174 20.45 14.92 -17.37
C GLN A 174 19.68 16.26 -17.23
N HIS A 175 18.80 16.62 -18.18
CA HIS A 175 18.05 17.86 -18.09
C HIS A 175 16.90 17.75 -17.08
N ILE A 176 17.00 18.47 -15.96
CA ILE A 176 16.10 18.29 -14.80
C ILE A 176 14.62 18.43 -15.13
N VAL A 177 14.25 19.39 -15.99
CA VAL A 177 12.85 19.58 -16.41
C VAL A 177 12.32 18.35 -17.15
N GLN A 178 13.13 17.70 -17.99
CA GLN A 178 12.72 16.51 -18.73
C GLN A 178 12.58 15.31 -17.79
N ILE A 179 13.48 15.19 -16.80
CA ILE A 179 13.40 14.15 -15.77
C ILE A 179 12.12 14.28 -14.96
N VAL A 180 11.79 15.50 -14.51
CA VAL A 180 10.59 15.77 -13.71
C VAL A 180 9.32 15.52 -14.52
N ILE A 181 9.24 16.01 -15.77
CA ILE A 181 8.09 15.79 -16.65
C ILE A 181 7.95 14.30 -16.98
N GLY A 182 9.03 13.62 -17.35
CA GLY A 182 9.02 12.18 -17.62
C GLY A 182 8.56 11.37 -16.41
N THR A 183 9.01 11.75 -15.21
CA THR A 183 8.61 11.10 -13.95
C THR A 183 7.12 11.30 -13.72
N ALA A 184 6.60 12.51 -13.92
CA ALA A 184 5.18 12.81 -13.79
C ALA A 184 4.35 11.98 -14.77
N ILE A 185 4.71 11.97 -16.06
CA ILE A 185 4.03 11.21 -17.12
C ILE A 185 3.98 9.71 -16.78
N ILE A 186 5.10 9.12 -16.38
CA ILE A 186 5.13 7.70 -16.02
C ILE A 186 4.29 7.42 -14.77
N ASN A 187 4.28 8.32 -13.77
CA ASN A 187 3.43 8.15 -12.59
C ASN A 187 1.92 8.33 -12.86
N VAL A 188 1.52 8.96 -13.97
CA VAL A 188 0.10 8.97 -14.41
C VAL A 188 -0.41 7.54 -14.65
N PHE A 189 0.43 6.63 -15.13
CA PHE A 189 0.07 5.21 -15.23
C PHE A 189 -0.24 4.61 -13.85
N GLY A 190 0.42 5.09 -12.80
CA GLY A 190 0.15 4.72 -11.41
C GLY A 190 -1.21 5.22 -10.93
N LEU A 191 -1.64 6.43 -11.33
CA LEU A 191 -3.00 6.93 -11.10
C LEU A 191 -4.03 6.03 -11.78
N LEU A 192 -3.79 5.66 -13.03
CA LEU A 192 -4.69 4.77 -13.77
C LEU A 192 -4.81 3.41 -13.08
N GLY A 193 -3.69 2.77 -12.74
CA GLY A 193 -3.70 1.48 -12.04
C GLY A 193 -4.38 1.56 -10.68
N GLY A 194 -4.02 2.57 -9.88
CA GLY A 194 -4.52 2.78 -8.52
C GLY A 194 -5.98 3.24 -8.47
N GLY A 195 -6.45 3.91 -9.53
CA GLY A 195 -7.82 4.36 -9.68
C GLY A 195 -8.77 3.30 -10.24
N ILE A 196 -8.29 2.40 -11.10
CA ILE A 196 -9.11 1.31 -11.66
C ILE A 196 -9.28 0.17 -10.64
N GLN A 197 -8.19 -0.23 -9.96
CA GLN A 197 -8.23 -1.43 -9.12
C GLN A 197 -9.26 -1.43 -7.97
N PRO A 198 -9.60 -0.31 -7.28
CA PRO A 198 -10.59 -0.33 -6.21
C PRO A 198 -11.97 -0.79 -6.71
N PHE A 199 -12.36 -0.38 -7.92
CA PHE A 199 -13.65 -0.73 -8.52
C PHE A 199 -13.67 -2.17 -9.03
N VAL A 200 -12.51 -2.70 -9.44
CA VAL A 200 -12.37 -4.07 -9.94
C VAL A 200 -12.15 -5.07 -8.79
N THR A 201 -11.66 -4.61 -7.64
CA THR A 201 -11.36 -5.43 -6.45
C THR A 201 -12.55 -6.29 -6.02
N TRP A 202 -13.76 -5.73 -6.04
CA TRP A 202 -14.96 -6.47 -5.67
C TRP A 202 -15.26 -7.64 -6.63
N ARG A 203 -14.96 -7.51 -7.92
CA ARG A 203 -15.26 -8.54 -8.94
C ARG A 203 -14.17 -9.60 -9.05
N LEU A 204 -12.90 -9.19 -9.04
CA LEU A 204 -11.77 -10.10 -9.28
C LEU A 204 -11.16 -10.67 -7.99
N GLY A 205 -11.35 -10.00 -6.85
CA GLY A 205 -10.68 -10.36 -5.60
C GLY A 205 -9.24 -9.83 -5.52
N LEU A 206 -8.74 -9.75 -4.29
CA LEU A 206 -7.44 -9.15 -3.98
C LEU A 206 -6.30 -10.03 -4.49
N ARG A 207 -6.42 -11.36 -4.34
CA ARG A 207 -5.36 -12.30 -4.72
C ARG A 207 -5.18 -12.34 -6.23
N ARG A 208 -6.28 -12.37 -7.00
CA ARG A 208 -6.21 -12.43 -8.47
C ARG A 208 -5.62 -11.15 -9.05
N LEU A 209 -6.01 -9.99 -8.53
CA LEU A 209 -5.42 -8.70 -8.93
C LEU A 209 -3.92 -8.64 -8.64
N ALA A 210 -3.48 -9.12 -7.46
CA ALA A 210 -2.07 -9.19 -7.12
C ALA A 210 -1.29 -10.11 -8.08
N ILE A 211 -1.85 -11.28 -8.43
CA ILE A 211 -1.26 -12.23 -9.40
C ILE A 211 -1.11 -11.58 -10.78
N ILE A 212 -2.17 -10.95 -11.29
CA ILE A 212 -2.17 -10.28 -12.60
C ILE A 212 -1.10 -9.17 -12.64
N GLY A 213 -1.07 -8.32 -11.61
CA GLY A 213 -0.07 -7.26 -11.52
C GLY A 213 1.35 -7.80 -11.44
N CYS A 214 1.60 -8.86 -10.64
CA CYS A 214 2.92 -9.50 -10.58
C CYS A 214 3.35 -10.07 -11.94
N ALA A 215 2.45 -10.76 -12.65
CA ALA A 215 2.75 -11.34 -13.96
C ALA A 215 3.11 -10.26 -14.99
N ILE A 216 2.36 -9.16 -15.04
CA ILE A 216 2.67 -8.02 -15.93
C ILE A 216 3.99 -7.37 -15.53
N CYS A 217 4.26 -7.17 -14.24
CA CYS A 217 5.53 -6.61 -13.78
C CYS A 217 6.72 -7.48 -14.20
N ILE A 218 6.63 -8.81 -14.07
CA ILE A 218 7.66 -9.75 -14.53
C ILE A 218 7.87 -9.61 -16.03
N ALA A 219 6.80 -9.65 -16.82
CA ALA A 219 6.88 -9.56 -18.28
C ALA A 219 7.54 -8.24 -18.73
N VAL A 220 7.20 -7.13 -18.08
CA VAL A 220 7.76 -5.82 -18.38
C VAL A 220 9.23 -5.71 -17.98
N LEU A 221 9.60 -6.17 -16.79
CA LEU A 221 11.00 -6.16 -16.35
C LEU A 221 11.89 -7.06 -17.23
N LEU A 222 11.39 -8.22 -17.64
CA LEU A 222 12.05 -9.08 -18.61
C LEU A 222 12.20 -8.39 -19.96
N ALA A 223 11.14 -7.73 -20.45
CA ALA A 223 11.20 -6.99 -21.70
C ALA A 223 12.27 -5.90 -21.65
N ILE A 224 12.29 -5.04 -20.62
CA ILE A 224 13.31 -4.00 -20.48
C ILE A 224 14.72 -4.62 -20.36
N GLY A 225 14.84 -5.70 -19.60
CA GLY A 225 16.12 -6.37 -19.37
C GLY A 225 16.72 -7.07 -20.59
N LEU A 226 15.89 -7.49 -21.54
CA LEU A 226 16.30 -8.16 -22.78
C LEU A 226 16.39 -7.21 -23.99
N LEU A 227 15.99 -5.95 -23.83
CA LEU A 227 16.08 -4.97 -24.92
C LEU A 227 17.55 -4.66 -25.30
N PRO A 228 17.83 -4.43 -26.59
CA PRO A 228 19.10 -3.90 -27.05
C PRO A 228 19.44 -2.55 -26.39
N ARG A 229 20.74 -2.25 -26.28
CA ARG A 229 21.21 -1.01 -25.61
C ARG A 229 20.82 0.27 -26.35
N ASP A 230 20.56 0.18 -27.65
CA ASP A 230 20.11 1.24 -28.54
C ASP A 230 18.58 1.33 -28.66
N ALA A 231 17.84 0.58 -27.83
CA ALA A 231 16.38 0.66 -27.79
C ALA A 231 15.91 2.10 -27.48
N SER A 232 14.79 2.48 -28.11
CA SER A 232 14.24 3.82 -27.96
C SER A 232 13.94 4.16 -26.48
N PRO A 233 14.45 5.30 -25.95
CA PRO A 233 14.16 5.74 -24.59
C PRO A 233 12.67 5.90 -24.31
N TYR A 234 11.88 6.30 -25.31
CA TYR A 234 10.43 6.44 -25.19
C TYR A 234 9.73 5.09 -25.02
N PHE A 235 10.24 4.04 -25.66
CA PHE A 235 9.70 2.69 -25.50
C PHE A 235 10.02 2.12 -24.11
N ILE A 236 11.24 2.36 -23.60
CA ILE A 236 11.61 2.02 -22.21
C ILE A 236 10.71 2.79 -21.23
N GLY A 237 10.49 4.09 -21.47
CA GLY A 237 9.57 4.91 -20.68
C GLY A 237 8.14 4.38 -20.66
N LEU A 238 7.62 3.92 -21.80
CA LEU A 238 6.30 3.28 -21.89
C LEU A 238 6.26 1.99 -21.05
N LEU A 239 7.28 1.13 -21.16
CA LEU A 239 7.39 -0.09 -20.36
C LEU A 239 7.43 0.23 -18.87
N LEU A 240 8.20 1.23 -18.44
CA LEU A 240 8.20 1.72 -17.05
C LEU A 240 6.81 2.23 -16.62
N GLY A 241 6.06 2.90 -17.51
CA GLY A 241 4.66 3.25 -17.30
C GLY A 241 3.79 2.03 -17.03
N ILE A 242 3.88 1.00 -17.88
CA ILE A 242 3.12 -0.25 -17.72
C ILE A 242 3.52 -0.97 -16.41
N PHE A 243 4.80 -0.94 -16.03
CA PHE A 243 5.26 -1.45 -14.75
C PHE A 243 4.60 -0.73 -13.57
N ILE A 244 4.61 0.61 -13.57
CA ILE A 244 4.01 1.42 -12.51
C ILE A 244 2.49 1.20 -12.45
N PHE A 245 1.83 1.11 -13.61
CA PHE A 245 0.41 0.71 -13.70
C PHE A 245 0.18 -0.64 -13.05
N ALA A 246 0.90 -1.68 -13.47
CA ALA A 246 0.69 -3.05 -13.03
C ALA A 246 0.99 -3.24 -11.54
N HIS A 247 2.03 -2.55 -11.04
CA HIS A 247 2.36 -2.50 -9.65
C HIS A 247 1.24 -1.87 -8.82
N SER A 248 0.75 -0.69 -9.26
CA SER A 248 -0.35 0.04 -8.61
C SER A 248 -1.68 -0.72 -8.66
N PHE A 249 -1.98 -1.35 -9.80
CA PHE A 249 -3.19 -2.14 -10.03
C PHE A 249 -3.21 -3.45 -9.23
N GLY A 250 -2.05 -4.09 -9.07
CA GLY A 250 -1.88 -5.37 -8.39
C GLY A 250 -1.16 -5.23 -7.04
N PRO A 251 0.07 -5.76 -6.92
CA PRO A 251 0.70 -6.05 -5.63
C PRO A 251 0.82 -4.83 -4.69
N GLY A 252 0.99 -3.63 -5.23
CA GLY A 252 1.07 -2.40 -4.44
C GLY A 252 -0.19 -2.14 -3.63
N ALA A 253 -1.33 -2.00 -4.30
CA ALA A 253 -2.61 -1.80 -3.62
C ALA A 253 -2.99 -3.02 -2.77
N GLN A 254 -2.94 -4.21 -3.38
CA GLN A 254 -3.49 -5.43 -2.78
C GLN A 254 -2.71 -5.88 -1.53
N GLY A 255 -1.41 -5.60 -1.43
CA GLY A 255 -0.59 -5.99 -0.27
C GLY A 255 -1.14 -5.46 1.06
N LYS A 256 -1.55 -4.18 1.08
CA LYS A 256 -2.12 -3.55 2.29
C LYS A 256 -3.51 -4.08 2.61
N SER A 257 -4.36 -4.26 1.61
CA SER A 257 -5.71 -4.79 1.79
C SER A 257 -5.70 -6.26 2.22
N ILE A 258 -4.78 -7.07 1.70
CA ILE A 258 -4.57 -8.45 2.16
C ILE A 258 -4.19 -8.43 3.65
N ALA A 259 -3.29 -7.55 4.08
CA ALA A 259 -2.92 -7.46 5.49
C ALA A 259 -4.12 -7.03 6.37
N ALA A 260 -4.89 -6.02 5.97
CA ALA A 260 -6.02 -5.49 6.75
C ALA A 260 -7.20 -6.47 6.87
N LEU A 261 -7.44 -7.26 5.83
CA LEU A 261 -8.64 -8.11 5.73
C LEU A 261 -8.38 -9.57 6.07
N SER A 262 -7.16 -9.95 6.46
CA SER A 262 -6.81 -11.35 6.75
C SER A 262 -7.03 -11.79 8.21
N TYR A 263 -7.31 -10.84 9.11
CA TYR A 263 -7.35 -11.07 10.55
C TYR A 263 -8.68 -10.61 11.18
N PRO A 264 -9.13 -11.28 12.25
CA PRO A 264 -10.24 -10.80 13.06
C PRO A 264 -9.87 -9.48 13.75
N THR A 265 -10.88 -8.77 14.24
CA THR A 265 -10.71 -7.40 14.75
C THR A 265 -9.65 -7.29 15.86
N GLU A 266 -9.60 -8.25 16.78
CA GLU A 266 -8.61 -8.29 17.87
C GLU A 266 -7.16 -8.45 17.37
N LEU A 267 -6.95 -9.11 16.24
CA LEU A 267 -5.63 -9.38 15.65
C LEU A 267 -5.28 -8.43 14.50
N ARG A 268 -6.25 -7.65 14.01
CA ARG A 268 -6.11 -6.85 12.80
C ARG A 268 -4.99 -5.83 12.90
N GLY A 269 -4.97 -5.05 13.97
CA GLY A 269 -3.91 -4.05 14.22
C GLY A 269 -2.51 -4.69 14.29
N LEU A 270 -2.39 -5.85 14.92
CA LEU A 270 -1.13 -6.59 15.01
C LEU A 270 -0.69 -7.13 13.64
N GLY A 271 -1.60 -7.73 12.89
CA GLY A 271 -1.33 -8.30 11.58
C GLY A 271 -0.99 -7.26 10.51
N THR A 272 -1.70 -6.12 10.50
CA THR A 272 -1.40 -4.99 9.61
C THR A 272 -0.08 -4.32 10.00
N GLY A 273 0.15 -4.12 11.30
CA GLY A 273 1.41 -3.58 11.82
C GLY A 273 2.62 -4.43 11.43
N PHE A 274 2.52 -5.77 11.57
CA PHE A 274 3.59 -6.68 11.15
C PHE A 274 3.84 -6.64 9.63
N ALA A 275 2.78 -6.60 8.82
CA ALA A 275 2.91 -6.47 7.37
C ALA A 275 3.55 -5.13 6.96
N GLU A 276 3.21 -4.03 7.65
CA GLU A 276 3.82 -2.72 7.43
C GLU A 276 5.31 -2.72 7.84
N ALA A 277 5.67 -3.41 8.94
CA ALA A 277 7.07 -3.59 9.30
C ALA A 277 7.85 -4.35 8.21
N MET A 278 7.26 -5.40 7.64
CA MET A 278 7.84 -6.13 6.50
C MET A 278 7.99 -5.24 5.26
N SER A 279 7.00 -4.37 4.98
CA SER A 279 7.08 -3.34 3.94
C SER A 279 8.23 -2.37 4.18
N ARG A 280 8.50 -1.97 5.43
CA ARG A 280 9.66 -1.12 5.76
C ARG A 280 10.98 -1.84 5.52
N VAL A 281 11.11 -3.11 5.93
CA VAL A 281 12.29 -3.94 5.62
C VAL A 281 12.50 -4.04 4.11
N GLY A 282 11.43 -4.31 3.36
CA GLY A 282 11.48 -4.34 1.90
C GLY A 282 11.87 -3.01 1.28
N SER A 283 11.36 -1.90 1.81
CA SER A 283 11.72 -0.54 1.36
C SER A 283 13.22 -0.25 1.54
N ILE A 284 13.79 -0.63 2.68
CA ILE A 284 15.23 -0.49 2.98
C ILE A 284 16.05 -1.34 2.00
N ILE A 285 15.66 -2.60 1.80
CA ILE A 285 16.35 -3.49 0.85
C ILE A 285 16.28 -2.92 -0.56
N GLY A 286 15.10 -2.56 -1.05
CA GLY A 286 14.93 -1.99 -2.40
C GLY A 286 15.74 -0.71 -2.60
N PHE A 287 15.71 0.20 -1.62
CA PHE A 287 16.43 1.46 -1.66
C PHE A 287 17.95 1.26 -1.71
N PHE A 288 18.53 0.41 -0.86
CA PHE A 288 19.99 0.23 -0.81
C PHE A 288 20.54 -0.75 -1.85
N VAL A 289 19.79 -1.80 -2.21
CA VAL A 289 20.26 -2.82 -3.16
C VAL A 289 20.18 -2.34 -4.60
N PHE A 290 19.15 -1.55 -4.96
CA PHE A 290 19.00 -1.06 -6.33
C PHE A 290 20.25 -0.35 -6.90
N PRO A 291 20.83 0.68 -6.26
CA PRO A 291 22.00 1.36 -6.80
C PRO A 291 23.24 0.45 -6.90
N LEU A 292 23.37 -0.55 -6.01
CA LEU A 292 24.47 -1.52 -6.06
C LEU A 292 24.37 -2.43 -7.28
N VAL A 293 23.18 -2.98 -7.53
CA VAL A 293 22.93 -3.80 -8.72
C VAL A 293 23.04 -2.96 -9.99
N LEU A 294 22.56 -1.71 -9.96
CA LEU A 294 22.67 -0.76 -11.06
C LEU A 294 24.12 -0.45 -11.43
N ALA A 295 24.98 -0.22 -10.44
CA ALA A 295 26.40 0.00 -10.67
C ALA A 295 27.10 -1.22 -11.26
N ALA A 296 26.72 -2.44 -10.84
CA ALA A 296 27.35 -3.67 -11.29
C ALA A 296 26.86 -4.19 -12.65
N ALA A 297 25.57 -4.05 -12.93
CA ALA A 297 24.90 -4.72 -14.05
C ALA A 297 24.25 -3.77 -15.06
N GLY A 298 24.29 -2.45 -14.81
CA GLY A 298 23.63 -1.43 -15.62
C GLY A 298 22.09 -1.54 -15.57
N VAL A 299 21.40 -0.72 -16.35
CA VAL A 299 19.92 -0.67 -16.36
C VAL A 299 19.32 -2.03 -16.74
N SER A 300 19.74 -2.62 -17.87
CA SER A 300 19.19 -3.90 -18.36
C SER A 300 19.39 -5.04 -17.37
N GLY A 301 20.61 -5.21 -16.85
CA GLY A 301 20.91 -6.26 -15.87
C GLY A 301 20.17 -6.06 -14.55
N THR A 302 19.97 -4.81 -14.14
CA THR A 302 19.16 -4.48 -12.95
C THR A 302 17.71 -4.90 -13.15
N MET A 303 17.09 -4.61 -14.29
CA MET A 303 15.71 -5.02 -14.55
C MET A 303 15.54 -6.54 -14.52
N LEU A 304 16.48 -7.29 -15.11
CA LEU A 304 16.48 -8.76 -15.05
C LEU A 304 16.61 -9.29 -13.61
N TRP A 305 17.49 -8.71 -12.80
CA TRP A 305 17.68 -9.14 -11.41
C TRP A 305 16.42 -8.86 -10.59
N PHE A 306 15.80 -7.70 -10.78
CA PHE A 306 14.57 -7.32 -10.10
C PHE A 306 13.33 -8.08 -10.58
N CYS A 307 13.37 -8.86 -11.67
CA CYS A 307 12.31 -9.81 -12.02
C CYS A 307 12.03 -10.84 -10.90
N LEU A 308 13.07 -11.17 -10.11
CA LEU A 308 12.94 -12.12 -9.00
C LEU A 308 11.97 -11.63 -7.92
N VAL A 309 11.86 -10.31 -7.74
CA VAL A 309 11.03 -9.69 -6.69
C VAL A 309 9.54 -9.96 -6.90
N PRO A 310 8.90 -9.57 -8.03
CA PRO A 310 7.52 -9.94 -8.30
C PRO A 310 7.33 -11.43 -8.56
N LEU A 311 8.37 -12.17 -8.97
CA LEU A 311 8.30 -13.64 -9.09
C LEU A 311 8.09 -14.31 -7.74
N ILE A 312 8.80 -13.88 -6.68
CA ILE A 312 8.62 -14.43 -5.32
C ILE A 312 7.20 -14.18 -4.82
N MET A 313 6.64 -12.99 -5.07
CA MET A 313 5.23 -12.70 -4.76
C MET A 313 4.28 -13.58 -5.54
N LEU A 314 4.48 -13.71 -6.86
CA LEU A 314 3.64 -14.52 -7.74
C LEU A 314 3.62 -15.98 -7.28
N VAL A 315 4.79 -16.58 -7.05
CA VAL A 315 4.94 -17.96 -6.56
C VAL A 315 4.18 -18.13 -5.25
N THR A 316 4.40 -17.24 -4.28
CA THR A 316 3.71 -17.29 -2.97
C THR A 316 2.19 -17.22 -3.12
N LEU A 317 1.71 -16.31 -3.97
CA LEU A 317 0.28 -16.15 -4.25
C LEU A 317 -0.32 -17.35 -4.99
N LEU A 318 0.44 -18.07 -5.82
CA LEU A 318 -0.04 -19.27 -6.51
C LEU A 318 -0.18 -20.45 -5.55
N PHE A 319 0.80 -20.65 -4.66
CA PHE A 319 0.81 -21.75 -3.70
C PHE A 319 -0.16 -21.54 -2.52
N VAL A 320 -0.26 -20.33 -1.98
CA VAL A 320 -1.14 -20.05 -0.84
C VAL A 320 -2.47 -19.47 -1.31
N ARG A 321 -3.54 -20.29 -1.25
CA ARG A 321 -4.88 -19.94 -1.74
C ARG A 321 -5.73 -19.18 -0.72
N TRP A 322 -5.21 -18.06 -0.20
CA TRP A 322 -5.96 -17.18 0.69
C TRP A 322 -6.56 -15.98 -0.07
N GLU A 323 -7.88 -15.82 0.00
CA GLU A 323 -8.62 -14.68 -0.59
C GLU A 323 -9.50 -14.06 0.50
N PRO A 324 -9.15 -12.86 1.01
CA PRO A 324 -9.92 -12.19 2.05
C PRO A 324 -11.08 -11.34 1.49
N SER A 325 -11.16 -11.12 0.17
CA SER A 325 -12.25 -10.31 -0.42
C SER A 325 -13.63 -10.98 -0.24
N GLY A 326 -14.63 -10.18 0.12
CA GLY A 326 -16.03 -10.60 0.19
C GLY A 326 -16.36 -11.57 1.33
N LYS A 327 -15.45 -11.76 2.29
CA LYS A 327 -15.63 -12.63 3.45
C LYS A 327 -15.51 -11.80 4.73
N ASN A 328 -16.43 -11.97 5.67
CA ASN A 328 -16.15 -11.53 7.03
C ASN A 328 -15.25 -12.59 7.68
N VAL A 329 -14.08 -12.19 8.16
CA VAL A 329 -13.14 -13.13 8.79
C VAL A 329 -13.71 -13.69 10.09
N GLU A 330 -14.61 -12.93 10.72
CA GLU A 330 -15.28 -13.29 11.98
C GLU A 330 -16.24 -14.47 11.79
N ASP A 331 -16.96 -14.56 10.68
CA ASP A 331 -17.90 -15.66 10.37
C ASP A 331 -17.20 -17.03 10.26
N TYR A 332 -15.89 -17.06 9.94
CA TYR A 332 -15.10 -18.29 9.86
C TYR A 332 -14.75 -18.86 11.24
N GLU A 333 -14.71 -18.04 12.28
CA GLU A 333 -14.44 -18.51 13.65
C GLU A 333 -15.71 -19.06 14.27
N ASP A 334 -16.86 -18.43 14.06
CA ASP A 334 -18.14 -18.98 14.52
C ASP A 334 -18.45 -20.36 13.93
N THR A 335 -18.08 -20.60 12.66
CA THR A 335 -18.24 -21.92 12.03
C THR A 335 -17.19 -22.94 12.50
N ALA A 336 -15.94 -22.54 12.71
CA ALA A 336 -14.89 -23.44 13.21
C ALA A 336 -15.09 -23.80 14.70
N VAL A 337 -15.57 -22.87 15.52
CA VAL A 337 -15.91 -23.10 16.93
C VAL A 337 -17.15 -23.99 17.03
N ARG A 338 -18.19 -23.78 16.20
CA ARG A 338 -19.38 -24.66 16.16
C ARG A 338 -19.11 -26.07 15.61
N SER A 339 -18.06 -26.28 14.83
CA SER A 339 -17.68 -27.62 14.35
C SER A 339 -16.85 -28.43 15.34
N ASN A 340 -16.30 -27.77 16.37
CA ASN A 340 -15.47 -28.39 17.41
C ASN A 340 -16.16 -28.43 18.79
N ALA A 341 -17.44 -28.05 18.84
CA ALA A 341 -18.34 -28.19 19.98
C ALA A 341 -19.35 -29.30 19.69
#